data_AF-A0A4P2Q2L4-F1
#
_entry.id   AF-A0A4P2Q2L4-F1
#
_cell.length_a   1.000
_cell.length_b   1.000
_cell.length_c   1.000
_cell.angle_alpha   90.00
_cell.angle_beta   90.00
_cell.angle_gamma   90.00
#
_symmetry.space_group_name_H-M   'P 1'
#
loop_
_entity.id
_entity.type
_entity.pdbx_description
1 polymer ?
#
loop_
_entity_poly.entity_id
_entity_poly.type
_entity_poly.pdbx_seq_one_letter_code
_entity_poly.pdbx_strand_id
1 'polypeptide(L)'
;MVPSSRPPPAPGAEAPPGEPQGGGARRGKRRRRAVIAALLVAVVGVAAAAVLVLAPPAIRREIIAEARARGVALDPGEVELGLRAIRLRGARFSLLGVGGLSGTLARATIELRGLSPARIAAERVELALVGTDALEGLPAWAARYGARAAALPLAAGSVRVGFRDRDGAPEAFALEGASLQRGAGGVGVGAAAPPGALRPERGVLRQARVLVAGEEIARTDVAWSIGAASVSVGLGGEEAATAPLRAELRPGPSPGAAIELAPTPLTSVAALLGVDVGASRMIVSGTLALRLADGAARTALSEAPIEGPIALTVKGFTLPHPRELDGLLFGDTTVLKADARLSADRQRVALSRVEVAAGALKLGGTGTIQRDGADASIAMDLSGSIPCSLLAGSAAQAHLAGVVGLLAGDLARRTLAGTVAVRVRVDARASRLTAARVDPSAILRCKVRF
;
A
#
# COMPACT_ATOMS: atom_id res chain seq x y z
N MET A 1 -31.47 35.73 33.19
CA MET A 1 -32.84 36.26 32.96
C MET A 1 -33.70 35.13 32.41
N VAL A 2 -34.97 35.10 32.81
CA VAL A 2 -35.97 34.02 32.67
C VAL A 2 -35.84 32.88 33.70
N PRO A 3 -36.54 32.97 34.85
CA PRO A 3 -36.78 31.86 35.77
C PRO A 3 -38.10 31.16 35.41
N SER A 4 -38.15 29.83 35.50
CA SER A 4 -39.40 29.08 35.39
C SER A 4 -39.66 28.27 36.67
N SER A 5 -40.86 28.46 37.16
CA SER A 5 -41.40 28.22 38.49
C SER A 5 -41.85 26.77 38.68
N ARG A 6 -41.57 26.20 39.86
CA ARG A 6 -42.20 24.97 40.36
C ARG A 6 -43.61 25.28 40.88
N PRO A 7 -44.62 24.43 40.61
CA PRO A 7 -45.92 24.51 41.27
C PRO A 7 -45.93 23.83 42.66
N PRO A 8 -46.87 24.22 43.55
CA PRO A 8 -46.97 23.77 44.94
C PRO A 8 -47.68 22.41 45.11
N PRO A 9 -47.54 21.74 46.27
CA PRO A 9 -48.27 20.52 46.61
C PRO A 9 -49.69 20.84 47.12
N ALA A 10 -50.65 19.99 46.74
CA ALA A 10 -52.02 20.04 47.22
C ALA A 10 -52.18 19.31 48.59
N PRO A 11 -53.12 19.76 49.45
CA PRO A 11 -53.41 19.15 50.74
C PRO A 11 -54.62 18.19 50.70
N GLY A 12 -54.55 17.14 51.53
CA GLY A 12 -55.69 16.59 52.29
C GLY A 12 -56.67 15.64 51.58
N ALA A 13 -56.78 14.41 52.10
CA ALA A 13 -58.02 13.64 52.30
C ALA A 13 -57.61 12.31 52.97
N GLU A 14 -57.77 12.22 54.29
CA GLU A 14 -58.90 11.55 54.96
C GLU A 14 -58.73 10.03 55.05
N ALA A 15 -58.53 9.59 56.29
CA ALA A 15 -58.45 8.20 56.70
C ALA A 15 -59.86 7.59 56.77
N PRO A 16 -60.08 6.38 56.24
CA PRO A 16 -61.23 5.57 56.61
C PRO A 16 -60.92 4.71 57.87
N PRO A 17 -61.96 4.33 58.61
CA PRO A 17 -61.87 3.84 59.98
C PRO A 17 -61.45 2.37 60.06
N GLY A 18 -60.92 2.02 61.24
CA GLY A 18 -60.52 0.67 61.59
C GLY A 18 -61.70 -0.29 61.68
N GLU A 19 -61.45 -1.51 61.21
CA GLU A 19 -62.29 -2.69 61.42
C GLU A 19 -61.39 -3.94 61.55
N PRO A 20 -61.90 -5.05 62.11
CA PRO A 20 -61.33 -5.66 63.30
C PRO A 20 -60.29 -6.73 63.04
N GLN A 21 -59.46 -6.93 64.08
CA GLN A 21 -58.48 -8.01 64.19
C GLN A 21 -59.17 -9.39 64.15
N GLY A 22 -59.24 -9.99 62.96
CA GLY A 22 -59.49 -11.41 62.77
C GLY A 22 -58.20 -12.22 62.88
N GLY A 23 -57.84 -12.60 64.11
CA GLY A 23 -56.83 -13.61 64.37
C GLY A 23 -57.32 -15.01 63.97
N GLY A 24 -56.49 -15.74 63.22
CA GLY A 24 -56.69 -17.19 63.00
C GLY A 24 -56.24 -17.70 61.64
N ALA A 25 -55.20 -18.54 61.63
CA ALA A 25 -54.89 -19.52 60.57
C ALA A 25 -54.30 -19.06 59.21
N ARG A 26 -53.30 -18.16 59.17
CA ARG A 26 -52.45 -17.97 57.96
C ARG A 26 -50.92 -18.04 58.19
N ARG A 27 -50.46 -18.64 59.30
CA ARG A 27 -49.03 -18.74 59.63
C ARG A 27 -48.24 -19.76 58.77
N GLY A 28 -48.91 -20.68 58.07
CA GLY A 28 -48.26 -21.67 57.19
C GLY A 28 -47.94 -21.19 55.76
N LYS A 29 -48.72 -20.25 55.19
CA LYS A 29 -48.55 -19.81 53.79
C LYS A 29 -47.44 -18.77 53.60
N ARG A 30 -47.14 -17.94 54.61
CA ARG A 30 -46.04 -16.95 54.53
C ARG A 30 -44.66 -17.60 54.56
N ARG A 31 -44.46 -18.66 55.35
CA ARG A 31 -43.20 -19.43 55.34
C ARG A 31 -42.95 -20.13 54.00
N ARG A 32 -43.99 -20.71 53.38
CA ARG A 32 -43.86 -21.31 52.03
C ARG A 32 -43.48 -20.27 50.96
N ARG A 33 -44.05 -19.06 50.99
CA ARG A 33 -43.67 -17.99 50.05
C ARG A 33 -42.25 -17.47 50.24
N ALA A 34 -41.79 -17.36 51.49
CA ALA A 34 -40.41 -16.96 51.79
C ALA A 34 -39.40 -18.03 51.34
N VAL A 35 -39.72 -19.32 51.51
CA VAL A 35 -38.88 -20.44 51.05
C VAL A 35 -38.85 -20.49 49.52
N ILE A 36 -39.98 -20.31 48.83
CA ILE A 36 -40.02 -20.27 47.35
C ILE A 36 -39.22 -19.09 46.80
N ALA A 37 -39.33 -17.90 47.41
CA ALA A 37 -38.55 -16.73 47.01
C ALA A 37 -37.04 -16.93 47.23
N ALA A 38 -36.64 -17.49 48.37
CA ALA A 38 -35.24 -17.80 48.65
C ALA A 38 -34.68 -18.85 47.68
N LEU A 39 -35.47 -19.87 47.33
CA LEU A 39 -35.09 -20.89 46.37
C LEU A 39 -34.95 -20.31 44.95
N LEU A 40 -35.84 -19.41 44.55
CA LEU A 40 -35.75 -18.69 43.27
C LEU A 40 -34.49 -17.82 43.19
N VAL A 41 -34.17 -17.08 44.25
CA VAL A 41 -32.94 -16.27 44.31
C VAL A 41 -31.70 -17.16 44.26
N ALA A 42 -31.70 -18.31 44.95
CA ALA A 42 -30.60 -19.27 44.90
C ALA A 42 -30.44 -19.90 43.52
N VAL A 43 -31.54 -20.29 42.86
CA VAL A 43 -31.52 -20.84 41.49
C VAL A 43 -31.06 -19.79 40.49
N VAL A 44 -31.53 -18.55 40.59
CA VAL A 44 -31.06 -17.44 39.74
C VAL A 44 -29.59 -17.13 40.01
N GLY A 45 -29.14 -17.18 41.27
CA GLY A 45 -27.74 -16.99 41.65
C GLY A 45 -26.82 -18.10 41.11
N VAL A 46 -27.22 -19.37 41.23
CA VAL A 46 -26.48 -20.51 40.68
C VAL A 46 -26.51 -20.51 39.16
N ALA A 47 -27.63 -20.19 38.52
CA ALA A 47 -27.71 -20.04 37.07
C ALA A 47 -26.84 -18.88 36.57
N ALA A 48 -26.86 -17.74 37.26
CA ALA A 48 -26.00 -16.60 36.95
C ALA A 48 -24.51 -16.95 37.13
N ALA A 49 -24.15 -17.66 38.20
CA ALA A 49 -22.78 -18.12 38.45
C ALA A 49 -22.32 -19.16 37.41
N ALA A 50 -23.19 -20.12 37.06
CA ALA A 50 -22.92 -21.12 36.03
C ALA A 50 -22.74 -20.46 34.64
N VAL A 51 -23.57 -19.46 34.31
CA VAL A 51 -23.38 -18.64 33.09
C VAL A 51 -22.05 -17.89 33.16
N LEU A 52 -21.70 -17.30 34.30
CA LEU A 52 -20.42 -16.57 34.47
C LEU A 52 -19.19 -17.47 34.30
N VAL A 53 -19.27 -18.74 34.72
CA VAL A 53 -18.15 -19.70 34.64
C VAL A 53 -18.10 -20.43 33.30
N LEU A 54 -19.25 -20.79 32.71
CA LEU A 54 -19.33 -21.62 31.50
C LEU A 54 -19.46 -20.81 30.21
N ALA A 55 -19.95 -19.56 30.25
CA ALA A 55 -20.06 -18.73 29.05
C ALA A 55 -18.70 -18.36 28.43
N PRO A 56 -17.62 -18.06 29.19
CA PRO A 56 -16.33 -17.68 28.61
C PRO A 56 -15.75 -18.71 27.62
N PRO A 57 -15.67 -20.02 27.93
CA PRO A 57 -15.14 -21.00 26.97
C PRO A 57 -16.07 -21.21 25.77
N ALA A 58 -17.39 -21.13 25.95
CA ALA A 58 -18.34 -21.24 24.84
C ALA A 58 -18.22 -20.05 23.88
N ILE A 59 -18.17 -18.83 24.41
CA ILE A 59 -18.00 -17.61 23.62
C ILE A 59 -16.64 -17.59 22.93
N ARG A 60 -15.57 -18.04 23.60
CA ARG A 60 -14.25 -18.18 22.97
C ARG A 60 -14.30 -19.11 21.76
N ARG A 61 -14.98 -20.26 21.86
CA ARG A 61 -15.16 -21.19 20.73
C ARG A 61 -15.94 -20.55 19.59
N GLU A 62 -17.00 -19.82 19.90
CA GLU A 62 -17.81 -19.13 18.89
C GLU A 62 -17.02 -18.03 18.17
N ILE A 63 -16.23 -17.23 18.90
CA ILE A 63 -15.32 -16.23 18.33
C ILE A 63 -14.32 -16.88 17.38
N ILE A 64 -13.71 -17.99 17.79
CA ILE A 64 -12.74 -18.73 16.95
C ILE A 64 -13.45 -19.33 15.72
N ALA A 65 -14.64 -19.90 15.89
CA ALA A 65 -15.42 -20.49 14.80
C ALA A 65 -15.83 -19.42 13.76
N GLU A 66 -16.32 -18.26 14.21
CA GLU A 66 -16.72 -17.17 13.33
C GLU A 66 -15.50 -16.52 12.65
N ALA A 67 -14.37 -16.37 13.35
CA ALA A 67 -13.11 -15.93 12.75
C ALA A 67 -12.63 -16.91 11.67
N ARG A 68 -12.66 -18.22 11.96
CA ARG A 68 -12.28 -19.27 11.01
C ARG A 68 -13.20 -19.30 9.80
N ALA A 69 -14.50 -19.07 9.99
CA ALA A 69 -15.47 -18.98 8.92
C ALA A 69 -15.19 -17.77 7.99
N ARG A 70 -14.54 -16.72 8.51
CA ARG A 70 -14.03 -15.56 7.76
C ARG A 70 -12.61 -15.73 7.25
N GLY A 71 -12.04 -16.93 7.31
CA GLY A 71 -10.70 -17.20 6.80
C GLY A 71 -9.57 -16.79 7.75
N VAL A 72 -9.84 -16.55 9.03
CA VAL A 72 -8.84 -16.09 10.02
C VAL A 72 -8.65 -17.15 11.09
N ALA A 73 -7.42 -17.62 11.29
CA ALA A 73 -7.04 -18.34 12.50
C ALA A 73 -6.78 -17.31 13.60
N LEU A 74 -7.63 -17.28 14.63
CA LEU A 74 -7.57 -16.30 15.71
C LEU A 74 -7.28 -17.00 17.04
N ASP A 75 -6.26 -16.53 17.75
CA ASP A 75 -6.15 -16.69 19.20
C ASP A 75 -6.63 -15.39 19.86
N PRO A 76 -7.82 -15.38 20.50
CA PRO A 76 -8.45 -14.16 20.97
C PRO A 76 -7.75 -13.51 22.18
N GLY A 77 -6.78 -14.17 22.80
CA GLY A 77 -6.14 -13.69 24.03
C GLY A 77 -7.16 -13.58 25.18
N GLU A 78 -7.11 -12.48 25.93
CA GLU A 78 -8.10 -12.21 26.98
C GLU A 78 -9.42 -11.73 26.37
N VAL A 79 -10.54 -12.29 26.83
CA VAL A 79 -11.89 -11.95 26.36
C VAL A 79 -12.67 -11.30 27.49
N GLU A 80 -13.06 -10.04 27.33
CA GLU A 80 -13.96 -9.33 28.24
C GLU A 80 -15.34 -9.19 27.60
N LEU A 81 -16.37 -9.62 28.33
CA LEU A 81 -17.75 -9.57 27.86
C LEU A 81 -18.45 -8.33 28.41
N GLY A 82 -19.02 -7.53 27.52
CA GLY A 82 -19.94 -6.45 27.85
C GLY A 82 -21.32 -6.72 27.24
N LEU A 83 -22.34 -6.00 27.74
CA LEU A 83 -23.73 -6.19 27.30
C LEU A 83 -23.96 -5.99 25.79
N ARG A 84 -23.12 -5.18 25.12
CA ARG A 84 -23.24 -4.86 23.68
C ARG A 84 -21.93 -5.00 22.91
N ALA A 85 -20.88 -5.49 23.56
CA ALA A 85 -19.57 -5.57 22.94
C ALA A 85 -18.74 -6.69 23.56
N ILE A 86 -17.93 -7.33 22.73
CA ILE A 86 -16.89 -8.25 23.16
C ILE A 86 -15.56 -7.53 22.98
N ARG A 87 -14.71 -7.53 23.99
CA ARG A 87 -13.36 -6.95 23.90
C ARG A 87 -12.32 -8.06 23.94
N LEU A 88 -11.38 -7.98 23.02
CA LEU A 88 -10.22 -8.86 22.94
C LEU A 88 -8.97 -8.06 23.34
N ARG A 89 -8.04 -8.67 24.07
CA ARG A 89 -6.73 -8.08 24.38
C ARG A 89 -5.60 -9.05 24.07
N GLY A 90 -4.55 -8.53 23.44
CA GLY A 90 -3.37 -9.31 23.07
C GLY A 90 -3.70 -10.45 22.10
N ALA A 91 -4.68 -10.25 21.21
CA ALA A 91 -5.07 -11.29 20.27
C ALA A 91 -4.03 -11.45 19.16
N ARG A 92 -3.88 -12.68 18.69
CA ARG A 92 -2.98 -13.04 17.59
C ARG A 92 -3.78 -13.66 16.47
N PHE A 93 -3.42 -13.39 15.23
CA PHE A 93 -4.14 -13.94 14.10
C PHE A 93 -3.23 -14.26 12.92
N SER A 94 -3.70 -15.16 12.07
CA SER A 94 -3.14 -15.43 10.74
C SER A 94 -4.26 -15.72 9.76
N LEU A 95 -3.98 -15.60 8.46
CA LEU A 95 -4.95 -15.94 7.43
C LEU A 95 -4.85 -17.42 7.07
N LEU A 96 -5.99 -18.11 6.99
CA LEU A 96 -6.05 -19.53 6.66
C LEU A 96 -5.59 -19.77 5.23
N GLY A 97 -4.54 -20.58 5.06
CA GLY A 97 -3.99 -20.91 3.74
C GLY A 97 -3.11 -19.82 3.13
N VAL A 98 -2.75 -18.77 3.89
CA VAL A 98 -1.79 -17.75 3.47
C VAL A 98 -0.54 -17.86 4.35
N GLY A 99 0.51 -18.48 3.81
CA GLY A 99 1.80 -18.60 4.51
C GLY A 99 2.46 -17.23 4.70
N GLY A 100 3.25 -17.06 5.77
CA GLY A 100 4.03 -15.83 5.97
C GLY A 100 3.24 -14.58 6.37
N LEU A 101 1.90 -14.62 6.44
CA LEU A 101 1.09 -13.51 6.94
C LEU A 101 0.57 -13.81 8.35
N SER A 102 1.02 -13.03 9.32
CA SER A 102 0.56 -13.09 10.70
C SER A 102 0.35 -11.70 11.26
N GLY A 103 -0.36 -11.60 12.38
CA GLY A 103 -0.51 -10.34 13.05
C GLY A 103 -0.88 -10.45 14.51
N THR A 104 -0.75 -9.33 15.20
CA THR A 104 -1.20 -9.16 16.56
C THR A 104 -2.05 -7.90 16.65
N LEU A 105 -2.92 -7.84 17.65
CA LEU A 105 -3.65 -6.63 17.98
C LEU A 105 -3.63 -6.46 19.50
N ALA A 106 -3.33 -5.25 19.96
CA ALA A 106 -3.31 -4.98 21.40
C ALA A 106 -4.73 -5.02 21.97
N ARG A 107 -5.69 -4.45 21.23
CA ARG A 107 -7.10 -4.40 21.64
C ARG A 107 -8.02 -4.46 20.43
N ALA A 108 -9.09 -5.24 20.53
CA ALA A 108 -10.22 -5.16 19.61
C ALA A 108 -11.53 -5.05 20.40
N THR A 109 -12.46 -4.25 19.88
CA THR A 109 -13.84 -4.15 20.36
C THR A 109 -14.75 -4.57 19.23
N ILE A 110 -15.48 -5.66 19.44
CA ILE A 110 -16.48 -6.20 18.53
C ILE A 110 -17.84 -5.74 19.05
N GLU A 111 -18.45 -4.79 18.39
CA GLU A 111 -19.80 -4.32 18.73
C GLU A 111 -20.84 -5.33 18.24
N LEU A 112 -21.85 -5.59 19.06
CA LEU A 112 -22.92 -6.55 18.76
C LEU A 112 -24.23 -5.82 18.47
N ARG A 113 -24.98 -6.34 17.49
CA ARG A 113 -26.41 -6.03 17.28
C ARG A 113 -27.20 -7.29 17.56
N GLY A 114 -27.77 -7.36 18.76
CA GLY A 114 -28.28 -8.63 19.29
C GLY A 114 -27.13 -9.56 19.62
N LEU A 115 -27.09 -10.75 19.00
CA LEU A 115 -26.01 -11.72 19.14
C LEU A 115 -25.02 -11.71 17.97
N SER A 116 -25.26 -10.87 16.96
CA SER A 116 -24.45 -10.82 15.74
C SER A 116 -23.44 -9.67 15.78
N PRO A 117 -22.20 -9.87 15.26
CA PRO A 117 -21.21 -8.80 15.17
C PRO A 117 -21.68 -7.73 14.16
N ALA A 118 -21.64 -6.48 14.58
CA ALA A 118 -22.06 -5.32 13.80
C ALA A 118 -20.87 -4.49 13.29
N ARG A 119 -19.80 -4.39 14.08
CA ARG A 119 -18.59 -3.61 13.74
C ARG A 119 -17.39 -4.11 14.53
N ILE A 120 -16.19 -3.98 13.96
CA ILE A 120 -14.92 -4.16 14.66
C ILE A 120 -14.17 -2.83 14.73
N ALA A 121 -13.71 -2.47 15.92
CA ALA A 121 -12.72 -1.43 16.15
C ALA A 121 -11.46 -2.07 16.76
N ALA A 122 -10.31 -1.94 16.10
CA ALA A 122 -9.04 -2.48 16.56
C ALA A 122 -8.03 -1.36 16.85
N GLU A 123 -7.11 -1.59 17.77
CA GLU A 123 -6.08 -0.64 18.16
C GLU A 123 -4.73 -1.33 18.22
N ARG A 124 -3.69 -0.66 17.71
CA ARG A 124 -2.31 -1.17 17.59
C ARG A 124 -2.30 -2.53 16.92
N VAL A 125 -2.70 -2.54 15.65
CA VAL A 125 -2.68 -3.73 14.80
C VAL A 125 -1.30 -3.83 14.17
N GLU A 126 -0.61 -4.94 14.41
CA GLU A 126 0.68 -5.22 13.80
C GLU A 126 0.53 -6.40 12.85
N LEU A 127 0.79 -6.18 11.56
CA LEU A 127 0.82 -7.19 10.52
C LEU A 127 2.27 -7.43 10.13
N ALA A 128 2.68 -8.69 10.11
CA ALA A 128 3.98 -9.12 9.61
C ALA A 128 3.78 -9.99 8.37
N LEU A 129 4.39 -9.55 7.27
CA LEU A 129 4.49 -10.29 6.01
C LEU A 129 5.92 -10.80 5.87
N VAL A 130 6.04 -12.10 5.66
CA VAL A 130 7.31 -12.80 5.49
C VAL A 130 7.29 -13.48 4.13
N GLY A 131 8.22 -13.08 3.27
CA GLY A 131 8.36 -13.60 1.92
C GLY A 131 7.22 -13.21 0.97
N THR A 132 7.35 -13.66 -0.27
CA THR A 132 6.38 -13.41 -1.34
C THR A 132 5.22 -14.40 -1.34
N ASP A 133 5.37 -15.55 -0.66
CA ASP A 133 4.35 -16.61 -0.59
C ASP A 133 3.05 -16.12 0.05
N ALA A 134 3.16 -15.18 1.00
CA ALA A 134 2.02 -14.47 1.57
C ALA A 134 1.16 -13.81 0.49
N LEU A 135 1.78 -13.26 -0.54
CA LEU A 135 1.06 -12.53 -1.58
C LEU A 135 0.40 -13.47 -2.59
N GLU A 136 0.89 -14.70 -2.74
CA GLU A 136 0.28 -15.71 -3.62
C GLU A 136 -0.99 -16.34 -3.03
N GLY A 137 -0.98 -16.59 -1.72
CA GLY A 137 -2.14 -17.14 -1.04
C GLY A 137 -3.31 -16.16 -0.93
N LEU A 138 -3.05 -14.85 -0.99
CA LEU A 138 -4.05 -13.80 -0.77
C LEU A 138 -5.22 -13.85 -1.76
N PRO A 139 -5.04 -13.98 -3.09
CA PRO A 139 -6.18 -14.04 -4.01
C PRO A 139 -7.05 -15.28 -3.84
N ALA A 140 -6.45 -16.44 -3.56
CA ALA A 140 -7.20 -17.66 -3.23
C ALA A 140 -7.98 -17.50 -1.92
N TRP A 141 -7.37 -16.88 -0.91
CA TRP A 141 -8.04 -16.52 0.34
C TRP A 141 -9.20 -15.55 0.10
N ALA A 142 -9.01 -14.50 -0.69
CA ALA A 142 -10.02 -13.49 -0.98
C ALA A 142 -11.19 -14.06 -1.77
N ALA A 143 -10.93 -14.93 -2.76
CA ALA A 143 -11.97 -15.64 -3.49
C ALA A 143 -12.83 -16.52 -2.57
N ARG A 144 -12.21 -17.16 -1.58
CA ARG A 144 -12.90 -18.07 -0.65
C ARG A 144 -13.60 -17.37 0.52
N TYR A 145 -12.96 -16.36 1.09
CA TYR A 145 -13.35 -15.76 2.37
C TYR A 145 -13.64 -14.25 2.30
N GLY A 146 -13.15 -13.55 1.26
CA GLY A 146 -13.15 -12.09 1.16
C GLY A 146 -14.54 -11.46 1.28
N ALA A 147 -15.56 -12.03 0.62
CA ALA A 147 -16.94 -11.53 0.75
C ALA A 147 -17.45 -11.56 2.19
N ARG A 148 -17.20 -12.66 2.92
CA ARG A 148 -17.60 -12.78 4.33
C ARG A 148 -16.73 -11.91 5.23
N ALA A 149 -15.43 -11.83 4.96
CA ALA A 149 -14.51 -10.97 5.70
C ALA A 149 -14.92 -9.48 5.58
N ALA A 150 -15.27 -9.01 4.38
CA ALA A 150 -15.66 -7.64 4.06
C ALA A 150 -17.06 -7.24 4.54
N ALA A 151 -17.92 -8.20 4.89
CA ALA A 151 -19.28 -7.94 5.37
C ALA A 151 -19.34 -7.16 6.69
N LEU A 152 -18.24 -7.17 7.47
CA LEU A 152 -18.17 -6.52 8.77
C LEU A 152 -17.31 -5.24 8.69
N PRO A 153 -17.86 -4.05 8.98
CA PRO A 153 -17.07 -2.82 9.02
C PRO A 153 -15.90 -2.97 9.99
N LEU A 154 -14.72 -2.51 9.56
CA LEU A 154 -13.49 -2.53 10.34
C LEU A 154 -12.90 -1.13 10.38
N ALA A 155 -12.62 -0.64 11.59
CA ALA A 155 -11.76 0.51 11.83
C ALA A 155 -10.55 0.04 12.64
N ALA A 156 -9.35 0.44 12.25
CA ALA A 156 -8.16 0.16 13.05
C ALA A 156 -7.30 1.42 13.23
N GLY A 157 -6.93 1.70 14.49
CA GLY A 157 -5.97 2.73 14.85
C GLY A 157 -4.56 2.16 14.99
N SER A 158 -3.55 2.98 14.66
CA SER A 158 -2.12 2.64 14.80
C SER A 158 -1.74 1.31 14.12
N VAL A 159 -2.10 1.17 12.85
CA VAL A 159 -1.74 0.00 12.05
C VAL A 159 -0.26 0.05 11.67
N ARG A 160 0.44 -1.05 11.93
CA ARG A 160 1.77 -1.37 11.42
C ARG A 160 1.66 -2.52 10.42
N VAL A 161 2.29 -2.38 9.27
CA VAL A 161 2.47 -3.46 8.29
C VAL A 161 3.95 -3.59 7.99
N GLY A 162 4.60 -4.60 8.53
CA GLY A 162 6.02 -4.90 8.30
C GLY A 162 6.19 -5.98 7.23
N PHE A 163 7.20 -5.83 6.38
CA PHE A 163 7.60 -6.80 5.37
C PHE A 163 9.06 -7.23 5.56
N ARG A 164 9.27 -8.55 5.53
CA ARG A 164 10.58 -9.20 5.57
C ARG A 164 10.70 -10.13 4.37
N ASP A 165 11.87 -10.15 3.74
CA ASP A 165 12.10 -11.01 2.56
C ASP A 165 12.02 -12.50 2.90
N ARG A 166 12.42 -12.87 4.12
CA ARG A 166 12.40 -14.24 4.65
C ARG A 166 12.33 -14.21 6.16
N ASP A 167 12.04 -15.37 6.75
CA ASP A 167 11.97 -15.46 8.21
C ASP A 167 13.33 -15.13 8.86
N GLY A 168 13.30 -14.42 9.97
CA GLY A 168 14.48 -13.90 10.66
C GLY A 168 15.26 -12.77 9.96
N ALA A 169 14.93 -12.40 8.71
CA ALA A 169 15.58 -11.27 8.04
C ALA A 169 15.21 -9.92 8.69
N PRO A 170 16.07 -8.90 8.58
CA PRO A 170 15.70 -7.54 8.97
C PRO A 170 14.46 -7.09 8.19
N GLU A 171 13.67 -6.22 8.81
CA GLU A 171 12.50 -5.63 8.18
C GLU A 171 12.94 -4.72 7.02
N ALA A 172 12.56 -5.11 5.80
CA ALA A 172 12.96 -4.43 4.59
C ALA A 172 12.11 -3.18 4.34
N PHE A 173 10.84 -3.24 4.73
CA PHE A 173 9.83 -2.21 4.52
C PHE A 173 8.80 -2.25 5.64
N ALA A 174 8.32 -1.09 6.07
CA ALA A 174 7.17 -1.00 6.96
C ALA A 174 6.26 0.18 6.65
N LEU A 175 4.97 0.00 6.90
CA LEU A 175 4.00 1.07 7.05
C LEU A 175 3.67 1.20 8.53
N GLU A 176 3.74 2.40 9.11
CA GLU A 176 3.48 2.62 10.54
C GLU A 176 2.50 3.76 10.79
N GLY A 177 1.80 3.68 11.93
CA GLY A 177 0.99 4.78 12.46
C GLY A 177 -0.28 5.06 11.65
N ALA A 178 -0.61 4.20 10.69
CA ALA A 178 -1.74 4.43 9.81
C ALA A 178 -3.08 4.19 10.51
N SER A 179 -4.11 4.91 10.09
CA SER A 179 -5.49 4.53 10.42
C SER A 179 -6.12 3.80 9.25
N LEU A 180 -6.67 2.62 9.49
CA LEU A 180 -7.43 1.84 8.52
C LEU A 180 -8.92 2.12 8.70
N GLN A 181 -9.60 2.42 7.60
CA GLN A 181 -11.06 2.41 7.55
C GLN A 181 -11.54 1.52 6.41
N ARG A 182 -12.40 0.56 6.73
CA ARG A 182 -13.06 -0.36 5.79
C ARG A 182 -14.56 -0.36 6.06
N GLY A 183 -15.34 0.22 5.14
CA GLY A 183 -16.81 0.21 5.20
C GLY A 183 -17.40 -1.16 4.88
N ALA A 184 -18.57 -1.48 5.44
CA ALA A 184 -19.36 -2.63 4.98
C ALA A 184 -19.74 -2.41 3.51
N GLY A 185 -19.29 -3.32 2.64
CA GLY A 185 -19.62 -3.26 1.21
C GLY A 185 -18.73 -2.37 0.35
N GLY A 186 -17.64 -1.83 0.90
CA GLY A 186 -16.66 -1.00 0.18
C GLY A 186 -17.23 0.36 -0.20
N VAL A 187 -16.59 1.44 0.27
CA VAL A 187 -16.91 2.79 -0.21
C VAL A 187 -16.57 2.83 -1.70
N GLY A 188 -17.61 3.04 -2.51
CA GLY A 188 -17.56 2.99 -3.95
C GLY A 188 -18.97 2.81 -4.50
N VAL A 189 -19.71 3.92 -4.57
CA VAL A 189 -20.88 4.06 -5.45
C VAL A 189 -20.37 4.10 -6.90
N GLY A 190 -19.75 3.01 -7.33
CA GLY A 190 -19.35 2.75 -8.70
C GLY A 190 -20.26 1.66 -9.25
N ALA A 191 -20.60 1.77 -10.54
CA ALA A 191 -21.51 0.93 -11.31
C ALA A 191 -21.77 -0.47 -10.72
N ALA A 192 -23.05 -0.83 -10.58
CA ALA A 192 -23.47 -2.13 -10.10
C ALA A 192 -22.66 -3.25 -10.76
N ALA A 193 -21.81 -3.91 -9.99
CA ALA A 193 -21.09 -5.09 -10.46
C ALA A 193 -22.12 -6.08 -11.04
N PRO A 194 -21.80 -6.78 -12.14
CA PRO A 194 -22.70 -7.79 -12.70
C PRO A 194 -23.18 -8.75 -11.61
N PRO A 195 -24.44 -9.21 -11.65
CA PRO A 195 -24.93 -10.22 -10.72
C PRO A 195 -23.96 -11.41 -10.68
N GLY A 196 -23.42 -11.72 -9.50
CA GLY A 196 -22.47 -12.82 -9.30
C GLY A 196 -20.98 -12.46 -9.37
N ALA A 197 -20.60 -11.24 -9.75
CA ALA A 197 -19.20 -10.82 -9.70
C ALA A 197 -18.76 -10.52 -8.25
N LEU A 198 -17.74 -11.24 -7.76
CA LEU A 198 -17.10 -10.95 -6.49
C LEU A 198 -16.49 -9.54 -6.54
N ARG A 199 -17.00 -8.62 -5.71
CA ARG A 199 -16.40 -7.30 -5.57
C ARG A 199 -15.02 -7.46 -4.93
N PRO A 200 -13.99 -6.78 -5.44
CA PRO A 200 -12.69 -6.79 -4.79
C PRO A 200 -12.81 -6.17 -3.41
N GLU A 201 -12.12 -6.74 -2.44
CA GLU A 201 -11.97 -6.13 -1.12
C GLU A 201 -11.09 -4.88 -1.26
N ARG A 202 -11.46 -3.77 -0.62
CA ARG A 202 -10.73 -2.51 -0.72
C ARG A 202 -10.55 -1.87 0.64
N GLY A 203 -9.48 -1.10 0.80
CA GLY A 203 -9.24 -0.30 1.99
C GLY A 203 -8.20 0.79 1.75
N VAL A 204 -8.12 1.73 2.68
CA VAL A 204 -7.11 2.79 2.69
C VAL A 204 -6.47 2.88 4.08
N LEU A 205 -5.14 2.90 4.10
CA LEU A 205 -4.32 3.26 5.24
C LEU A 205 -4.00 4.75 5.11
N ARG A 206 -4.60 5.57 5.96
CA ARG A 206 -4.39 7.02 5.93
C ARG A 206 -3.14 7.39 6.72
N GLN A 207 -2.37 8.33 6.18
CA GLN A 207 -1.20 8.94 6.83
C GLN A 207 -0.16 7.91 7.30
N ALA A 208 0.03 6.86 6.51
CA ALA A 208 1.02 5.84 6.81
C ALA A 208 2.43 6.43 6.70
N ARG A 209 3.24 6.25 7.75
CA ARG A 209 4.69 6.47 7.68
C ARG A 209 5.28 5.31 6.89
N VAL A 210 6.00 5.61 5.81
CA VAL A 210 6.67 4.63 4.97
C VAL A 210 8.11 4.53 5.46
N LEU A 211 8.50 3.36 5.95
CA LEU A 211 9.85 3.07 6.41
C LEU A 211 10.53 2.07 5.48
N VAL A 212 11.79 2.33 5.15
CA VAL A 212 12.65 1.40 4.40
C VAL A 212 13.88 1.15 5.24
N ALA A 213 14.14 -0.12 5.54
CA ALA A 213 15.23 -0.54 6.46
C ALA A 213 15.23 0.24 7.80
N GLY A 214 14.05 0.58 8.32
CA GLY A 214 13.88 1.30 9.58
C GLY A 214 13.93 2.83 9.50
N GLU A 215 14.25 3.41 8.35
CA GLU A 215 14.25 4.87 8.15
C GLU A 215 12.94 5.35 7.54
N GLU A 216 12.32 6.38 8.13
CA GLU A 216 11.12 7.01 7.56
C GLU A 216 11.50 7.80 6.30
N ILE A 217 11.02 7.36 5.15
CA ILE A 217 11.23 8.04 3.87
C ILE A 217 10.04 8.93 3.52
N ALA A 218 8.80 8.57 3.87
CA ALA A 218 7.64 9.35 3.45
C ALA A 218 6.45 9.21 4.40
N ARG A 219 5.46 10.09 4.22
CA ARG A 219 4.11 9.94 4.76
C ARG A 219 3.10 10.03 3.64
N THR A 220 2.27 9.01 3.50
CA THR A 220 1.31 8.94 2.40
C THR A 220 0.11 8.08 2.73
N ASP A 221 -0.95 8.23 1.95
CA ASP A 221 -2.09 7.33 1.98
C ASP A 221 -1.78 6.12 1.10
N VAL A 222 -2.07 4.92 1.63
CA VAL A 222 -1.85 3.64 0.95
C VAL A 222 -3.20 2.98 0.73
N ALA A 223 -3.70 3.03 -0.49
CA ALA A 223 -4.91 2.33 -0.89
C ALA A 223 -4.57 0.92 -1.37
N TRP A 224 -5.47 -0.03 -1.16
CA TRP A 224 -5.31 -1.39 -1.65
C TRP A 224 -6.62 -1.96 -2.16
N SER A 225 -6.51 -2.94 -3.06
CA SER A 225 -7.63 -3.71 -3.57
C SER A 225 -7.19 -5.17 -3.77
N ILE A 226 -7.93 -6.12 -3.20
CA ILE A 226 -7.69 -7.55 -3.35
C ILE A 226 -8.85 -8.14 -4.16
N GLY A 227 -8.56 -8.54 -5.40
CA GLY A 227 -9.47 -9.28 -6.27
C GLY A 227 -9.14 -10.77 -6.31
N ALA A 228 -9.98 -11.53 -7.02
CA ALA A 228 -9.78 -12.98 -7.19
C ALA A 228 -8.51 -13.34 -7.98
N ALA A 229 -8.01 -12.43 -8.82
CA ALA A 229 -6.88 -12.66 -9.71
C ALA A 229 -5.71 -11.67 -9.52
N SER A 230 -5.88 -10.66 -8.67
CA SER A 230 -4.84 -9.66 -8.45
C SER A 230 -4.94 -8.97 -7.10
N VAL A 231 -3.79 -8.52 -6.61
CA VAL A 231 -3.66 -7.61 -5.47
C VAL A 231 -3.10 -6.31 -6.01
N SER A 232 -3.78 -5.18 -5.82
CA SER A 232 -3.25 -3.88 -6.15
C SER A 232 -3.05 -3.02 -4.91
N VAL A 233 -1.99 -2.23 -4.93
CA VAL A 233 -1.62 -1.25 -3.90
C VAL A 233 -1.33 0.06 -4.62
N GLY A 234 -1.88 1.16 -4.12
CA GLY A 234 -1.64 2.51 -4.63
C GLY A 234 -1.09 3.41 -3.53
N LEU A 235 -0.08 4.22 -3.86
CA LEU A 235 0.55 5.18 -2.97
C LEU A 235 0.18 6.60 -3.40
N GLY A 236 -0.25 7.45 -2.46
CA GLY A 236 -0.58 8.85 -2.74
C GLY A 236 -2.03 9.10 -3.20
N GLY A 237 -2.96 8.21 -2.88
CA GLY A 237 -4.38 8.38 -3.20
C GLY A 237 -5.31 7.52 -2.34
N GLU A 238 -6.60 7.86 -2.30
CA GLU A 238 -7.61 7.10 -1.56
C GLU A 238 -8.05 5.80 -2.27
N GLU A 239 -7.82 5.70 -3.58
CA GLU A 239 -8.12 4.53 -4.39
C GLU A 239 -6.87 4.01 -5.11
N ALA A 240 -6.65 2.70 -5.07
CA ALA A 240 -5.47 2.09 -5.69
C ALA A 240 -5.44 2.25 -7.23
N ALA A 241 -6.61 2.41 -7.87
CA ALA A 241 -6.73 2.53 -9.31
C ALA A 241 -6.34 3.91 -9.85
N THR A 242 -6.44 4.96 -9.03
CA THR A 242 -6.16 6.35 -9.41
C THR A 242 -4.92 6.92 -8.71
N ALA A 243 -4.28 6.13 -7.84
CA ALA A 243 -3.06 6.50 -7.17
C ALA A 243 -1.92 6.77 -8.18
N PRO A 244 -1.08 7.79 -7.95
CA PRO A 244 0.01 8.15 -8.85
C PRO A 244 1.01 7.00 -9.03
N LEU A 245 1.32 6.28 -7.96
CA LEU A 245 2.16 5.08 -8.00
C LEU A 245 1.33 3.86 -7.61
N ARG A 246 1.17 2.93 -8.55
CA ARG A 246 0.39 1.71 -8.40
C ARG A 246 1.28 0.49 -8.57
N ALA A 247 1.16 -0.46 -7.67
CA ALA A 247 1.67 -1.82 -7.82
C ALA A 247 0.50 -2.79 -7.99
N GLU A 248 0.63 -3.75 -8.88
CA GLU A 248 -0.33 -4.83 -9.08
C GLU A 248 0.41 -6.16 -9.14
N LEU A 249 0.06 -7.08 -8.25
CA LEU A 249 0.54 -8.45 -8.26
C LEU A 249 -0.54 -9.37 -8.85
N ARG A 250 -0.11 -10.28 -9.72
CA ARG A 250 -0.91 -11.37 -10.29
C ARG A 250 -0.25 -12.69 -9.91
N PRO A 251 -0.86 -13.56 -9.09
CA PRO A 251 -0.20 -14.74 -8.55
C PRO A 251 -0.22 -15.97 -9.48
N GLY A 252 -0.96 -15.98 -10.60
CA GLY A 252 -0.98 -17.16 -11.48
C GLY A 252 -1.88 -17.04 -12.71
N PRO A 253 -1.77 -17.96 -13.69
CA PRO A 253 -0.81 -19.08 -13.77
C PRO A 253 0.63 -18.66 -14.08
N SER A 254 0.84 -17.40 -14.46
CA SER A 254 2.15 -16.78 -14.66
C SER A 254 2.30 -15.65 -13.64
N PRO A 255 2.97 -15.88 -12.50
CA PRO A 255 3.09 -14.86 -11.48
C PRO A 255 3.88 -13.66 -12.02
N GLY A 256 3.35 -12.48 -11.80
CA GLY A 256 3.95 -11.24 -12.26
C GLY A 256 3.52 -10.06 -11.42
N ALA A 257 4.38 -9.05 -11.37
CA ALA A 257 4.10 -7.78 -10.72
C ALA A 257 4.23 -6.66 -11.75
N ALA A 258 3.30 -5.71 -11.76
CA ALA A 258 3.40 -4.50 -12.53
C ALA A 258 3.48 -3.32 -11.57
N ILE A 259 4.41 -2.40 -11.81
CA ILE A 259 4.47 -1.10 -11.16
C ILE A 259 4.21 -0.06 -12.24
N GLU A 260 3.23 0.79 -12.03
CA GLU A 260 2.84 1.86 -12.92
C GLU A 260 2.95 3.19 -12.17
N LEU A 261 3.63 4.14 -12.79
CA LEU A 261 3.68 5.53 -12.37
C LEU A 261 2.89 6.34 -13.39
N ALA A 262 1.70 6.78 -12.99
CA ALA A 262 0.91 7.70 -13.78
C ALA A 262 1.68 9.02 -13.99
N PRO A 263 1.43 9.77 -15.07
CA PRO A 263 2.04 11.09 -15.27
C PRO A 263 1.85 12.00 -14.06
N THR A 264 2.93 12.20 -13.31
CA THR A 264 2.90 12.85 -11.99
C THR A 264 4.06 13.84 -11.89
N PRO A 265 3.87 15.03 -11.27
CA PRO A 265 4.98 15.94 -11.00
C PRO A 265 6.11 15.24 -10.23
N LEU A 266 7.37 15.47 -10.64
CA LEU A 266 8.54 14.85 -10.02
C LEU A 266 8.59 15.15 -8.52
N THR A 267 8.20 16.36 -8.10
CA THR A 267 8.14 16.76 -6.69
C THR A 267 7.17 15.90 -5.88
N SER A 268 6.02 15.51 -6.45
CA SER A 268 5.06 14.63 -5.79
C SER A 268 5.59 13.21 -5.65
N VAL A 269 6.23 12.68 -6.70
CA VAL A 269 6.87 11.35 -6.65
C VAL A 269 8.04 11.35 -5.66
N ALA A 270 8.85 12.39 -5.67
CA ALA A 270 9.98 12.53 -4.78
C ALA A 270 9.54 12.61 -3.31
N ALA A 271 8.44 13.33 -3.02
CA ALA A 271 7.83 13.35 -1.69
C ALA A 271 7.33 11.97 -1.24
N LEU A 272 6.81 11.13 -2.14
CA LEU A 272 6.44 9.73 -1.84
C LEU A 272 7.65 8.84 -1.52
N LEU A 273 8.84 9.23 -1.99
CA LEU A 273 10.08 8.47 -1.84
C LEU A 273 11.05 9.09 -0.82
N GLY A 274 10.70 10.21 -0.20
CA GLY A 274 11.59 10.93 0.73
C GLY A 274 12.77 11.64 0.10
N VAL A 275 12.68 11.93 -1.19
CA VAL A 275 13.77 12.56 -1.94
C VAL A 275 13.47 14.05 -2.13
N ASP A 276 14.45 14.89 -1.88
CA ASP A 276 14.39 16.30 -2.27
C ASP A 276 14.91 16.47 -3.71
N VAL A 277 14.05 17.00 -4.57
CA VAL A 277 14.33 17.29 -5.99
C VAL A 277 14.25 18.79 -6.29
N GLY A 278 14.09 19.62 -5.25
CA GLY A 278 13.89 21.06 -5.38
C GLY A 278 12.61 21.44 -6.13
N ALA A 279 12.54 22.71 -6.55
CA ALA A 279 11.41 23.23 -7.33
C ALA A 279 11.51 22.80 -8.81
N SER A 280 11.17 21.55 -9.07
CA SER A 280 11.12 20.99 -10.43
C SER A 280 9.71 21.07 -11.02
N ARG A 281 9.61 21.47 -12.30
CA ARG A 281 8.37 21.38 -13.10
C ARG A 281 8.29 20.10 -13.93
N MET A 282 9.20 19.16 -13.71
CA MET A 282 9.25 17.91 -14.46
C MET A 282 8.04 17.03 -14.16
N ILE A 283 7.57 16.29 -15.16
CA ILE A 283 6.53 15.27 -15.02
C ILE A 283 7.17 13.93 -15.32
N VAL A 284 6.99 12.96 -14.43
CA VAL A 284 7.50 11.59 -14.59
C VAL A 284 6.32 10.63 -14.78
N SER A 285 6.48 9.68 -15.69
CA SER A 285 5.61 8.52 -15.81
C SER A 285 6.46 7.27 -16.08
N GLY A 286 5.87 6.10 -15.89
CA GLY A 286 6.59 4.88 -16.21
C GLY A 286 5.85 3.60 -15.90
N THR A 287 6.43 2.52 -16.38
CA THR A 287 5.96 1.16 -16.16
C THR A 287 7.15 0.24 -15.88
N LEU A 288 6.96 -0.73 -15.01
CA LEU A 288 7.86 -1.82 -14.76
C LEU A 288 7.03 -3.10 -14.67
N ALA A 289 7.29 -4.07 -15.55
CA ALA A 289 6.56 -5.33 -15.57
C ALA A 289 7.51 -6.48 -15.22
N LEU A 290 7.43 -6.95 -13.99
CA LEU A 290 8.24 -8.02 -13.43
C LEU A 290 7.56 -9.39 -13.60
N ARG A 291 8.34 -10.39 -14.01
CA ARG A 291 7.96 -11.80 -14.10
C ARG A 291 9.09 -12.66 -13.55
N LEU A 292 8.79 -13.90 -13.18
CA LEU A 292 9.86 -14.86 -12.93
C LEU A 292 10.73 -15.02 -14.17
N ALA A 293 12.04 -15.10 -13.97
CA ALA A 293 12.95 -15.40 -15.06
C ALA A 293 12.66 -16.77 -15.66
N ASP A 294 12.85 -16.89 -16.96
CA ASP A 294 12.59 -18.12 -17.69
C ASP A 294 13.44 -19.27 -17.09
N GLY A 295 12.78 -20.40 -16.77
CA GLY A 295 13.42 -21.56 -16.14
C GLY A 295 13.54 -21.51 -14.61
N ALA A 296 13.11 -20.43 -13.95
CA ALA A 296 13.10 -20.37 -12.49
C ALA A 296 12.06 -21.34 -11.89
N ALA A 297 12.43 -22.00 -10.78
CA ALA A 297 11.55 -22.92 -10.08
C ALA A 297 10.41 -22.16 -9.39
N ARG A 298 9.16 -22.52 -9.72
CA ARG A 298 7.95 -21.91 -9.12
C ARG A 298 7.78 -22.21 -7.64
N THR A 299 8.46 -23.21 -7.11
CA THR A 299 8.36 -23.65 -5.72
C THR A 299 9.22 -22.82 -4.76
N ALA A 300 10.03 -21.88 -5.26
CA ALA A 300 10.94 -21.06 -4.47
C ALA A 300 10.96 -19.60 -4.98
N LEU A 301 9.79 -18.97 -5.05
CA LEU A 301 9.63 -17.61 -5.59
C LEU A 301 10.42 -16.55 -4.81
N SER A 302 10.56 -16.77 -3.50
CA SER A 302 11.37 -15.95 -2.61
C SER A 302 12.84 -15.89 -3.05
N GLU A 303 13.34 -16.95 -3.69
CA GLU A 303 14.73 -17.09 -4.15
C GLU A 303 14.87 -16.99 -5.68
N ALA A 304 13.75 -16.97 -6.41
CA ALA A 304 13.78 -16.95 -7.87
C ALA A 304 14.20 -15.56 -8.40
N PRO A 305 15.15 -15.49 -9.36
CA PRO A 305 15.43 -14.24 -10.06
C PRO A 305 14.18 -13.75 -10.80
N ILE A 306 13.95 -12.44 -10.75
CA ILE A 306 12.81 -11.77 -11.38
C ILE A 306 13.37 -10.88 -12.48
N GLU A 307 12.70 -10.83 -13.63
CA GLU A 307 13.11 -9.98 -14.75
C GLU A 307 11.93 -9.26 -15.36
N GLY A 308 12.18 -8.17 -16.08
CA GLY A 308 11.10 -7.37 -16.63
C GLY A 308 11.53 -6.11 -17.37
N PRO A 309 10.78 -5.67 -18.39
CA PRO A 309 11.02 -4.38 -19.00
C PRO A 309 10.65 -3.23 -18.05
N ILE A 310 11.48 -2.19 -18.09
CA ILE A 310 11.25 -0.87 -17.50
C ILE A 310 11.11 0.13 -18.65
N ALA A 311 10.11 1.00 -18.55
CA ALA A 311 9.98 2.18 -19.40
C ALA A 311 9.65 3.38 -18.51
N LEU A 312 10.51 4.40 -18.50
CA LEU A 312 10.30 5.66 -17.78
C LEU A 312 10.29 6.80 -18.79
N THR A 313 9.47 7.81 -18.53
CA THR A 313 9.42 9.04 -19.32
C THR A 313 9.49 10.22 -18.36
N VAL A 314 10.38 11.17 -18.64
CA VAL A 314 10.53 12.42 -17.91
C VAL A 314 10.31 13.56 -18.89
N LYS A 315 9.22 14.31 -18.70
CA LYS A 315 8.90 15.51 -19.46
C LYS A 315 9.34 16.75 -18.69
N GLY A 316 9.80 17.77 -19.40
CA GLY A 316 10.35 19.01 -18.86
C GLY A 316 11.80 18.88 -18.38
N PHE A 317 12.47 17.75 -18.67
CA PHE A 317 13.90 17.58 -18.39
C PHE A 317 14.70 17.92 -19.64
N THR A 318 15.49 18.98 -19.55
CA THR A 318 16.49 19.35 -20.55
C THR A 318 17.85 18.98 -20.00
N LEU A 319 18.56 18.07 -20.67
CA LEU A 319 19.94 17.72 -20.31
C LEU A 319 20.80 18.99 -20.30
N PRO A 320 21.70 19.19 -19.32
CA PRO A 320 22.65 20.30 -19.37
C PRO A 320 23.47 20.20 -20.66
N HIS A 321 23.32 21.16 -21.57
CA HIS A 321 24.05 21.21 -22.83
C HIS A 321 24.52 22.63 -23.15
N PRO A 322 25.56 22.77 -23.99
CA PRO A 322 25.96 24.07 -24.51
C PRO A 322 24.80 24.73 -25.28
N ARG A 323 24.71 26.07 -25.24
CA ARG A 323 23.62 26.84 -25.87
C ARG A 323 23.55 26.63 -27.39
N GLU A 324 24.67 26.24 -27.98
CA GLU A 324 24.82 25.94 -29.40
C GLU A 324 24.00 24.71 -29.85
N LEU A 325 23.50 23.92 -28.89
CA LEU A 325 22.67 22.75 -29.13
C LEU A 325 21.19 22.94 -28.77
N ASP A 326 20.78 24.17 -28.42
CA ASP A 326 19.38 24.53 -28.13
C ASP A 326 18.47 24.30 -29.36
N GLY A 327 17.31 23.68 -29.14
CA GLY A 327 16.15 23.75 -30.05
C GLY A 327 15.96 22.64 -31.10
N LEU A 328 16.89 21.70 -31.31
CA LEU A 328 16.68 20.60 -32.29
C LEU A 328 17.14 19.21 -31.86
N LEU A 329 18.17 19.10 -31.02
CA LEU A 329 18.72 17.79 -30.64
C LEU A 329 18.06 17.21 -29.40
N PHE A 330 17.56 18.07 -28.52
CA PHE A 330 17.01 17.67 -27.23
C PHE A 330 15.54 18.05 -27.18
N GLY A 331 14.68 17.03 -27.20
CA GLY A 331 13.24 17.23 -26.94
C GLY A 331 13.02 17.58 -25.48
N ASP A 332 11.81 18.05 -25.16
CA ASP A 332 11.38 18.28 -23.77
C ASP A 332 11.14 16.97 -22.98
N THR A 333 11.29 15.83 -23.66
CA THR A 333 10.94 14.51 -23.16
C THR A 333 12.14 13.59 -23.26
N THR A 334 12.54 13.05 -22.12
CA THR A 334 13.55 12.00 -22.00
C THR A 334 12.87 10.66 -21.72
N VAL A 335 13.15 9.65 -22.52
CA VAL A 335 12.62 8.29 -22.37
C VAL A 335 13.77 7.37 -21.99
N LEU A 336 13.59 6.58 -20.94
CA LEU A 336 14.49 5.49 -20.55
C LEU A 336 13.76 4.17 -20.76
N LYS A 337 14.40 3.23 -21.44
CA LYS A 337 13.97 1.83 -21.55
C LYS A 337 15.10 0.93 -21.09
N ALA A 338 14.78 -0.16 -20.43
CA ALA A 338 15.76 -1.17 -20.03
C ALA A 338 15.04 -2.49 -19.74
N ASP A 339 15.79 -3.59 -19.66
CA ASP A 339 15.33 -4.76 -18.91
C ASP A 339 16.03 -4.81 -17.57
N ALA A 340 15.24 -4.92 -16.51
CA ALA A 340 15.73 -5.21 -15.19
C ALA A 340 15.78 -6.71 -14.95
N ARG A 341 16.84 -7.13 -14.25
CA ARG A 341 16.96 -8.44 -13.63
C ARG A 341 17.32 -8.26 -12.16
N LEU A 342 16.38 -8.59 -11.29
CA LEU A 342 16.55 -8.57 -9.84
C LEU A 342 17.15 -9.90 -9.38
N SER A 343 18.24 -9.82 -8.61
CA SER A 343 18.91 -10.96 -8.01
C SER A 343 18.01 -11.74 -7.05
N ALA A 344 18.38 -12.99 -6.77
CA ALA A 344 17.69 -13.86 -5.82
C ALA A 344 17.59 -13.24 -4.41
N ASP A 345 18.69 -12.63 -3.94
CA ASP A 345 18.78 -11.96 -2.64
C ASP A 345 18.11 -10.57 -2.59
N ARG A 346 17.53 -10.12 -3.72
CA ARG A 346 16.86 -8.82 -3.88
C ARG A 346 17.76 -7.60 -3.61
N GLN A 347 19.08 -7.79 -3.58
CA GLN A 347 20.02 -6.70 -3.30
C GLN A 347 20.51 -5.99 -4.57
N ARG A 348 20.43 -6.63 -5.74
CA ARG A 348 20.96 -6.10 -7.00
C ARG A 348 19.94 -6.16 -8.11
N VAL A 349 19.75 -5.03 -8.79
CA VAL A 349 19.07 -4.94 -10.09
C VAL A 349 20.13 -4.72 -11.16
N ALA A 350 20.30 -5.68 -12.06
CA ALA A 350 21.07 -5.48 -13.29
C ALA A 350 20.15 -4.91 -14.37
N LEU A 351 20.59 -3.83 -15.03
CA LEU A 351 19.89 -3.21 -16.14
C LEU A 351 20.64 -3.54 -17.44
N SER A 352 19.97 -4.25 -18.35
CA SER A 352 20.47 -4.57 -19.69
C SER A 352 19.66 -3.85 -20.77
N ARG A 353 20.25 -3.73 -21.97
CA ARG A 353 19.61 -3.05 -23.12
C ARG A 353 19.06 -1.67 -22.73
N VAL A 354 19.82 -0.94 -21.92
CA VAL A 354 19.42 0.40 -21.50
C VAL A 354 19.45 1.30 -22.72
N GLU A 355 18.35 1.98 -23.01
CA GLU A 355 18.21 3.00 -24.04
C GLU A 355 17.71 4.29 -23.37
N VAL A 356 18.49 5.36 -23.46
CA VAL A 356 18.08 6.71 -23.04
C VAL A 356 17.97 7.58 -24.28
N ALA A 357 16.78 8.08 -24.55
CA ALA A 357 16.49 8.93 -25.69
C ALA A 357 16.00 10.30 -25.22
N ALA A 358 16.64 11.37 -25.70
CA ALA A 358 16.22 12.75 -25.49
C ALA A 358 16.29 13.49 -26.83
N GLY A 359 15.15 13.70 -27.48
CA GLY A 359 15.11 14.19 -28.88
C GLY A 359 15.82 13.25 -29.86
N ALA A 360 16.84 13.77 -30.55
CA ALA A 360 17.67 13.01 -31.50
C ALA A 360 18.84 12.28 -30.81
N LEU A 361 19.19 12.64 -29.57
CA LEU A 361 20.22 11.91 -28.82
C LEU A 361 19.65 10.56 -28.36
N LYS A 362 20.32 9.49 -28.75
CA LYS A 362 20.07 8.12 -28.25
C LYS A 362 21.36 7.55 -27.69
N LEU A 363 21.30 7.11 -26.44
CA LEU A 363 22.39 6.46 -25.74
C LEU A 363 21.97 5.04 -25.37
N GLY A 364 22.81 4.05 -25.68
CA GLY A 364 22.64 2.65 -25.33
C GLY A 364 23.67 2.19 -24.30
N GLY A 365 23.32 1.27 -23.41
CA GLY A 365 24.27 0.79 -22.42
C GLY A 365 23.75 -0.23 -21.42
N THR A 366 24.38 -0.24 -20.25
CA THR A 366 24.04 -1.11 -19.12
C THR A 366 24.07 -0.32 -17.82
N GLY A 367 23.44 -0.87 -16.78
CA GLY A 367 23.48 -0.28 -15.46
C GLY A 367 23.30 -1.29 -14.36
N THR A 368 23.54 -0.86 -13.14
CA THR A 368 23.33 -1.64 -11.92
C THR A 368 22.75 -0.75 -10.83
N ILE A 369 21.81 -1.30 -10.08
CA ILE A 369 21.30 -0.70 -8.84
C ILE A 369 21.61 -1.71 -7.74
N GLN A 370 22.34 -1.29 -6.73
CA GLN A 370 22.73 -2.13 -5.59
C GLN A 370 22.16 -1.49 -4.32
N ARG A 371 21.35 -2.23 -3.59
CA ARG A 371 20.80 -1.81 -2.30
C ARG A 371 21.90 -1.85 -1.23
N ASP A 372 21.86 -0.85 -0.35
CA ASP A 372 22.71 -0.70 0.83
C ASP A 372 21.85 -0.17 2.00
N GLY A 373 21.13 -1.06 2.66
CA GLY A 373 20.17 -0.70 3.72
C GLY A 373 18.96 0.09 3.18
N ALA A 374 18.85 1.35 3.63
CA ALA A 374 17.86 2.34 3.16
C ALA A 374 18.34 3.12 1.92
N ASP A 375 19.62 3.05 1.57
CA ASP A 375 20.21 3.68 0.39
C ASP A 375 20.30 2.67 -0.78
N ALA A 376 20.58 3.19 -1.97
CA ALA A 376 20.95 2.38 -3.12
C ALA A 376 21.97 3.11 -3.99
N SER A 377 23.04 2.43 -4.38
CA SER A 377 23.98 2.94 -5.38
C SER A 377 23.51 2.58 -6.78
N ILE A 378 23.50 3.57 -7.67
CA ILE A 378 23.10 3.45 -9.06
C ILE A 378 24.32 3.76 -9.91
N ALA A 379 24.69 2.83 -10.80
CA ALA A 379 25.77 3.02 -11.76
C ALA A 379 25.28 2.70 -13.17
N MET A 380 25.56 3.56 -14.14
CA MET A 380 25.21 3.35 -15.56
C MET A 380 26.38 3.75 -16.46
N ASP A 381 26.63 2.97 -17.51
CA ASP A 381 27.55 3.30 -18.60
C ASP A 381 26.76 3.32 -19.89
N LEU A 382 26.64 4.52 -20.48
CA LEU A 382 25.84 4.81 -21.65
C LEU A 382 26.74 5.31 -22.77
N SER A 383 26.47 4.87 -24.00
CA SER A 383 27.23 5.27 -25.18
C SER A 383 26.31 5.47 -26.38
N GLY A 384 26.65 6.43 -27.24
CA GLY A 384 25.89 6.70 -28.46
C GLY A 384 26.69 7.51 -29.45
N SER A 385 26.06 7.90 -30.54
CA SER A 385 26.69 8.72 -31.56
C SER A 385 25.72 9.73 -32.14
N ILE A 386 26.19 10.96 -32.32
CA ILE A 386 25.43 12.03 -32.97
C ILE A 386 26.06 12.29 -34.35
N PRO A 387 25.28 12.21 -35.44
CA PRO A 387 25.75 12.65 -36.76
C PRO A 387 26.23 14.10 -36.76
N CYS A 388 27.41 14.35 -37.33
CA CYS A 388 27.99 15.71 -37.38
C CYS A 388 27.10 16.70 -38.15
N SER A 389 26.35 16.22 -39.15
CA SER A 389 25.38 17.01 -39.90
C SER A 389 24.24 17.56 -39.02
N LEU A 390 23.83 16.82 -37.97
CA LEU A 390 22.80 17.28 -37.03
C LEU A 390 23.35 18.36 -36.10
N LEU A 391 24.56 18.15 -35.55
CA LEU A 391 25.22 19.14 -34.68
C LEU A 391 25.45 20.47 -35.40
N ALA A 392 25.94 20.41 -36.63
CA ALA A 392 26.22 21.61 -37.41
C ALA A 392 24.95 22.36 -37.82
N GLY A 393 23.88 21.63 -38.16
CA GLY A 393 22.58 22.24 -38.43
C GLY A 393 22.02 22.97 -37.19
N SER A 394 22.12 22.36 -36.00
CA SER A 394 21.70 22.99 -34.75
C SER A 394 22.52 24.23 -34.41
N ALA A 395 23.86 24.16 -34.50
CA ALA A 395 24.73 25.29 -34.23
C ALA A 395 24.48 26.46 -35.21
N ALA A 396 24.33 26.16 -36.51
CA ALA A 396 24.04 27.17 -37.52
C ALA A 396 22.70 27.87 -37.23
N GLN A 397 21.66 27.13 -36.85
CA GLN A 397 20.35 27.70 -36.54
C GLN A 397 20.33 28.48 -35.22
N ALA A 398 21.14 28.09 -34.23
CA ALA A 398 21.27 28.81 -32.97
C ALA A 398 21.99 30.17 -33.12
N HIS A 399 22.96 30.26 -34.05
CA HIS A 399 23.75 31.49 -34.24
C HIS A 399 23.28 32.39 -35.39
N LEU A 400 22.55 31.85 -36.37
CA LEU A 400 22.08 32.60 -37.54
C LEU A 400 20.55 32.70 -37.51
N ALA A 401 20.03 33.89 -37.20
CA ALA A 401 18.58 34.12 -37.17
C ALA A 401 17.97 34.14 -38.59
N GLY A 402 16.76 33.61 -38.71
CA GLY A 402 15.95 33.70 -39.95
C GLY A 402 16.38 32.75 -41.07
N VAL A 403 16.04 33.13 -42.32
CA VAL A 403 16.20 32.30 -43.53
C VAL A 403 17.67 31.92 -43.80
N VAL A 404 18.61 32.75 -43.36
CA VAL A 404 20.06 32.50 -43.53
C VAL A 404 20.52 31.29 -42.71
N GLY A 405 19.99 31.11 -41.50
CA GLY A 405 20.30 29.95 -40.67
C GLY A 405 19.79 28.63 -41.26
N LEU A 406 18.63 28.67 -41.93
CA LEU A 406 18.08 27.49 -42.61
C LEU A 406 18.96 27.07 -43.81
N LEU A 407 19.37 28.03 -44.64
CA LEU A 407 20.23 27.75 -45.80
C LEU A 407 21.63 27.27 -45.38
N ALA A 408 22.23 27.92 -44.36
CA ALA A 408 23.52 27.50 -43.81
C ALA A 408 23.44 26.11 -43.17
N GLY A 409 22.34 25.81 -42.48
CA GLY A 409 22.07 24.49 -41.91
C GLY A 409 21.95 23.40 -42.97
N ASP A 410 21.24 23.65 -44.06
CA ASP A 410 21.12 22.70 -45.17
C ASP A 410 22.45 22.47 -45.90
N LEU A 411 23.25 23.52 -46.08
CA LEU A 411 24.59 23.39 -46.65
C LEU A 411 25.50 22.56 -45.74
N ALA A 412 25.54 22.88 -44.45
CA ALA A 412 26.34 22.15 -43.46
C ALA A 412 25.94 20.66 -43.36
N ARG A 413 24.65 20.36 -43.48
CA ARG A 413 24.14 18.98 -43.51
C ARG A 413 24.64 18.18 -44.71
N ARG A 414 24.88 18.84 -45.85
CA ARG A 414 25.40 18.21 -47.07
C ARG A 414 26.91 18.06 -47.07
N THR A 415 27.62 19.02 -46.47
CA THR A 415 29.09 19.08 -46.50
C THR A 415 29.75 18.36 -45.32
N LEU A 416 29.07 18.10 -44.21
CA LEU A 416 29.67 17.42 -43.07
C LEU A 416 29.28 15.94 -43.00
N ALA A 417 30.32 15.11 -42.93
CA ALA A 417 30.20 13.67 -42.69
C ALA A 417 30.85 13.29 -41.36
N GLY A 418 30.51 12.10 -40.87
CA GLY A 418 31.06 11.54 -39.64
C GLY A 418 30.12 11.65 -38.44
N THR A 419 30.62 11.23 -37.29
CA THR A 419 29.86 11.14 -36.04
C THR A 419 30.69 11.66 -34.87
N VAL A 420 30.00 12.18 -33.85
CA VAL A 420 30.57 12.44 -32.53
C VAL A 420 30.17 11.29 -31.64
N ALA A 421 31.14 10.50 -31.18
CA ALA A 421 30.89 9.44 -30.21
C ALA A 421 30.72 10.08 -28.83
N VAL A 422 29.64 9.73 -28.13
CA VAL A 422 29.31 10.25 -26.80
C VAL A 422 29.30 9.07 -25.84
N ARG A 423 29.95 9.21 -24.69
CA ARG A 423 29.82 8.29 -23.57
C ARG A 423 29.45 9.07 -22.31
N VAL A 424 28.51 8.56 -21.55
CA VAL A 424 28.04 9.15 -20.30
C VAL A 424 28.10 8.07 -19.23
N ARG A 425 28.89 8.32 -18.19
CA ARG A 425 28.90 7.50 -16.98
C ARG A 425 28.08 8.21 -15.91
N VAL A 426 27.17 7.48 -15.27
CA VAL A 426 26.34 8.00 -14.17
C VAL A 426 26.63 7.18 -12.93
N ASP A 427 26.99 7.85 -11.84
CA ASP A 427 27.18 7.26 -10.52
C ASP A 427 26.36 8.08 -9.51
N ALA A 428 25.34 7.48 -8.91
CA ALA A 428 24.40 8.15 -8.01
C ALA A 428 24.07 7.32 -6.76
N ARG A 429 23.53 7.99 -5.74
CA ARG A 429 22.96 7.36 -4.54
C ARG A 429 21.52 7.81 -4.38
N ALA A 430 20.61 6.89 -4.07
CA ALA A 430 19.19 7.18 -3.89
C ALA A 430 18.95 8.24 -2.80
N SER A 431 19.71 8.17 -1.70
CA SER A 431 19.70 9.18 -0.62
C SER A 431 20.19 10.57 -1.04
N ARG A 432 20.94 10.69 -2.15
CA ARG A 432 21.62 11.91 -2.58
C ARG A 432 21.57 12.08 -4.10
N LEU A 433 20.37 12.01 -4.68
CA LEU A 433 20.20 12.15 -6.14
C LEU A 433 20.69 13.52 -6.67
N THR A 434 20.61 14.58 -5.87
CA THR A 434 21.13 15.91 -6.22
C THR A 434 22.65 15.97 -6.32
N ALA A 435 23.37 15.01 -5.74
CA ALA A 435 24.81 14.88 -5.80
C ALA A 435 25.26 13.76 -6.77
N ALA A 436 24.39 13.35 -7.69
CA ALA A 436 24.73 12.39 -8.74
C ALA A 436 25.92 12.90 -9.57
N ARG A 437 26.89 12.02 -9.79
CA ARG A 437 28.03 12.28 -10.67
C ARG A 437 27.68 11.83 -12.06
N VAL A 438 27.85 12.73 -13.02
CA VAL A 438 27.65 12.48 -14.43
C VAL A 438 28.94 12.89 -15.13
N ASP A 439 29.66 11.90 -15.66
CA ASP A 439 30.93 12.09 -16.36
C ASP A 439 30.70 11.92 -17.87
N PRO A 440 30.42 13.01 -18.61
CA PRO A 440 30.30 12.96 -20.06
C PRO A 440 31.67 12.97 -20.73
N SER A 441 31.80 12.24 -21.83
CA SER A 441 32.95 12.28 -22.73
C SER A 441 32.47 12.27 -24.18
N ALA A 442 33.12 13.08 -25.03
CA ALA A 442 32.79 13.19 -26.44
C ALA A 442 34.06 13.11 -27.28
N ILE A 443 34.03 12.29 -28.33
CA ILE A 443 35.12 12.14 -29.29
C ILE A 443 34.58 12.55 -30.66
N LEU A 444 35.05 13.71 -31.15
CA LEU A 444 34.61 14.25 -32.43
C LEU A 444 35.36 13.58 -33.59
N ARG A 445 34.61 13.03 -34.55
CA ARG A 445 35.15 12.47 -35.80
C ARG A 445 34.45 13.06 -37.03
N CYS A 446 34.25 14.37 -37.02
CA CYS A 446 33.64 15.09 -38.13
C CYS A 446 34.67 15.35 -39.25
N LYS A 447 34.24 15.21 -40.51
CA LYS A 447 35.04 15.50 -41.70
C LYS A 447 34.22 16.29 -42.72
N VAL A 448 34.87 17.16 -43.47
CA VAL A 448 34.25 17.83 -44.62
C VAL A 448 34.25 16.86 -45.80
N ARG A 449 33.09 16.72 -46.44
CA ARG A 449 32.85 15.93 -47.64
C ARG A 449 33.07 16.88 -48.83
N PHE A 450 34.20 16.74 -49.50
CA PHE A 450 34.53 17.49 -50.72
C PHE A 450 33.97 16.79 -51.95
#